data_AF-A0A813ZB06-F1
#
_entry.id   AF-A0A813ZB06-F1
#
_cell.length_a   1.000
_cell.length_b   1.000
_cell.length_c   1.000
_cell.angle_alpha   90.00
_cell.angle_beta   90.00
_cell.angle_gamma   90.00
#
_symmetry.space_group_name_H-M   'P 1'
#
loop_
_entity.id
_entity.type
_entity.pdbx_description
1 polymer ?
#
loop_
_entity_poly.entity_id
_entity_poly.type
_entity_poly.pdbx_seq_one_letter_code
_entity_poly.pdbx_strand_id
1 'polypeptide(L)' 'MTRLKHANLSRIIGVTSFDNKQQLSLVADFMKIGSLLNYLRKNRESYLESNPRGITVKLNSFARQIFEAILYLKA' A
#
# COMPACT_ATOMS: atom_id res chain seq x y z
N MET A 1 -6.72 14.91 -2.30
CA MET A 1 -5.86 13.84 -1.77
C MET A 1 -5.00 14.25 -0.57
N THR A 2 -4.52 15.50 -0.45
CA THR A 2 -3.72 15.96 0.72
C THR A 2 -4.46 15.97 2.07
N ARG A 3 -5.80 15.82 2.05
CA ARG A 3 -6.65 15.74 3.25
C ARG A 3 -6.96 14.31 3.71
N LEU A 4 -6.68 13.31 2.88
CA LEU A 4 -6.93 11.90 3.23
C LEU A 4 -5.84 11.46 4.20
N LYS A 5 -6.23 11.16 5.44
CA LYS A 5 -5.33 10.73 6.51
C LYS A 5 -5.85 9.43 7.11
N HIS A 6 -5.22 8.32 6.73
CA HIS A 6 -5.57 6.99 7.23
C HIS A 6 -4.30 6.13 7.28
N ALA A 7 -4.18 5.28 8.31
CA ALA A 7 -2.96 4.48 8.54
C ALA A 7 -2.65 3.51 7.38
N ASN A 8 -3.69 3.00 6.71
CA ASN A 8 -3.56 2.04 5.60
C ASN A 8 -3.59 2.72 4.19
N LEU A 9 -3.43 4.04 4.12
CA LEU A 9 -3.31 4.78 2.86
C LEU A 9 -1.95 5.45 2.76
N SER A 10 -1.29 5.32 1.60
CA SER A 10 -0.08 6.08 1.32
C SER A 10 -0.43 7.56 1.23
N ARG A 11 0.25 8.39 2.03
CA ARG A 11 -0.01 9.82 2.08
C ARG A 11 0.72 10.53 0.95
N ILE A 12 0.01 11.44 0.29
CA ILE A 12 0.64 12.44 -0.57
C ILE A 12 1.17 13.55 0.35
N ILE A 13 2.49 13.71 0.37
CA ILE A 13 3.22 14.71 1.15
C ILE A 13 3.11 16.08 0.46
N GLY A 14 3.22 16.11 -0.87
CA GLY A 14 3.19 17.36 -1.62
C GLY A 14 3.04 17.16 -3.12
N VAL A 15 2.89 18.28 -3.81
CA VAL A 15 2.83 18.36 -5.27
C VAL A 15 3.84 19.41 -5.70
N THR A 16 4.65 19.11 -6.71
CA THR A 16 5.58 20.07 -7.29
C THR A 16 5.24 20.27 -8.76
N SER A 17 5.29 21.52 -9.21
CA SER A 17 5.18 21.88 -10.63
C SER A 17 6.52 22.46 -11.07
N PHE A 18 7.02 22.00 -12.21
CA PHE A 18 8.18 22.62 -12.85
C PHE A 18 7.66 23.44 -14.04
N ASP A 19 7.62 24.77 -13.87
CA ASP A 19 7.04 25.73 -14.83
C ASP A 19 7.57 25.56 -16.26
N ASN A 20 8.82 25.11 -16.40
CA ASN A 20 9.47 24.96 -17.70
C ASN A 20 9.05 23.69 -18.48
N LYS A 21 8.30 22.76 -17.86
CA LYS A 21 8.01 21.44 -18.47
C LYS A 21 6.53 21.02 -18.45
N GLN A 22 5.62 21.87 -17.95
CA GLN A 22 4.21 21.48 -17.70
C GLN A 22 4.11 20.11 -16.97
N GLN A 23 5.09 19.80 -16.12
CA GLN A 23 5.21 18.49 -15.48
C GLN A 23 4.82 18.62 -14.02
N LEU A 24 3.77 17.89 -13.65
CA LEU A 24 3.28 17.78 -12.28
C LEU A 24 3.82 16.51 -11.64
N SER A 25 4.50 16.66 -10.52
CA SER A 25 5.07 15.55 -9.75
C SER A 25 4.39 15.45 -8.40
N LEU A 26 4.07 14.22 -7.99
CA LEU A 26 3.51 13.92 -6.67
C LEU A 26 4.61 13.34 -5.78
N VAL A 27 4.76 13.92 -4.59
CA VAL A 27 5.63 13.40 -3.54
C VAL A 27 4.77 12.64 -2.55
N ALA A 28 5.06 11.36 -2.34
CA ALA A 28 4.29 10.46 -1.47
C ALA A 28 5.21 9.64 -0.56
N ASP A 29 4.64 9.01 0.47
CA ASP A 29 5.39 8.14 1.38
C ASP A 29 6.07 6.99 0.60
N PHE A 30 7.35 6.73 0.90
CA PHE A 30 8.09 5.64 0.28
C PHE A 30 7.77 4.30 0.94
N MET A 31 7.32 3.33 0.14
CA MET A 31 6.99 1.98 0.61
C MET A 31 8.16 1.03 0.38
N LYS A 32 8.98 0.83 1.43
CA LYS A 32 10.23 0.04 1.37
C LYS A 32 10.06 -1.38 0.81
N ILE A 33 8.91 -2.02 1.06
CA ILE A 33 8.63 -3.40 0.63
C ILE A 33 8.06 -3.44 -0.80
N GLY A 34 7.66 -2.29 -1.36
CA GLY A 34 7.06 -2.18 -2.68
C GLY A 34 5.59 -2.63 -2.69
N SER A 35 5.13 -3.11 -3.86
CA SER A 35 3.75 -3.54 -4.04
C SER A 35 3.46 -4.89 -3.36
N LEU A 36 2.24 -5.03 -2.85
CA LEU A 36 1.80 -6.28 -2.21
C LEU A 36 1.91 -7.48 -3.16
N LEU A 37 1.58 -7.33 -4.44
CA LEU A 37 1.71 -8.39 -5.43
C LEU A 37 3.16 -8.89 -5.55
N ASN A 38 4.13 -7.97 -5.63
CA ASN A 38 5.54 -8.33 -5.73
C ASN A 38 6.03 -8.98 -4.44
N TYR A 39 5.59 -8.48 -3.27
CA TYR A 39 5.88 -9.11 -1.99
C TYR A 39 5.36 -10.55 -1.93
N LEU A 40 4.10 -10.79 -2.30
CA LEU A 40 3.50 -12.12 -2.29
C LEU A 40 4.21 -13.08 -3.25
N ARG A 41 4.58 -12.62 -4.46
CA ARG A 41 5.35 -13.42 -5.42
C ARG A 41 6.72 -13.81 -4.88
N LYS A 42 7.45 -12.86 -4.28
CA LYS A 42 8.78 -13.11 -3.69
C LYS A 42 8.74 -14.09 -2.51
N ASN A 43 7.62 -14.17 -1.79
CA ASN A 43 7.48 -15.06 -0.62
C ASN A 43 6.69 -16.33 -0.94
N ARG A 44 6.39 -16.61 -2.22
CA ARG A 44 5.51 -17.72 -2.61
C ARG A 44 6.00 -19.07 -2.10
N GLU A 45 7.26 -19.41 -2.34
CA GLU A 45 7.84 -20.69 -1.94
C GLU A 45 7.80 -20.86 -0.42
N SER A 46 8.29 -19.85 0.32
CA SER A 46 8.21 -19.82 1.78
C SER A 46 6.78 -20.03 2.31
N TYR A 47 5.76 -19.50 1.64
CA TYR A 47 4.37 -19.68 2.06
C TYR A 47 3.83 -21.08 1.80
N LEU A 48 4.29 -21.73 0.74
CA LEU A 48 3.91 -23.12 0.44
C LEU A 48 4.54 -24.11 1.43
N GLU A 49 5.74 -23.79 1.94
CA GLU A 49 6.45 -24.60 2.94
C GLU A 49 6.02 -24.32 4.39
N SER A 50 5.35 -23.20 4.62
CA SER A 50 4.94 -22.74 5.96
C SER A 50 3.64 -23.37 6.46
N ASN A 51 3.39 -23.27 7.78
CA ASN A 51 2.11 -23.66 8.36
C ASN A 51 0.95 -22.86 7.74
N PRO A 52 -0.07 -23.54 7.14
CA PRO A 52 -1.17 -22.87 6.46
C PRO A 52 -1.93 -21.90 7.35
N ARG A 53 -2.15 -22.23 8.63
CA ARG A 53 -2.90 -21.38 9.57
C ARG A 53 -2.20 -20.05 9.80
N GLY A 54 -0.87 -20.06 9.95
CA GLY A 54 -0.08 -18.84 10.15
C GLY A 54 -0.12 -17.94 8.92
N ILE A 55 0.01 -18.54 7.73
CA ILE A 55 -0.10 -17.81 6.45
C ILE A 55 -1.49 -17.21 6.27
N THR A 56 -2.56 -17.98 6.50
CA THR A 56 -3.94 -17.49 6.38
C THR A 56 -4.21 -16.30 7.30
N VAL A 57 -3.78 -16.36 8.57
CA VAL A 57 -3.93 -15.23 9.52
C VAL A 57 -3.21 -13.99 8.99
N LYS A 58 -1.98 -14.15 8.47
CA LYS A 58 -1.21 -13.04 7.90
C LYS A 58 -1.88 -12.44 6.67
N LEU A 59 -2.32 -13.26 5.71
CA LEU A 59 -2.99 -12.78 4.50
C LEU A 59 -4.33 -12.10 4.81
N ASN A 60 -5.09 -12.64 5.76
CA ASN A 60 -6.34 -12.01 6.23
C ASN A 60 -6.07 -10.64 6.88
N SER A 61 -4.94 -10.48 7.57
CA SER A 61 -4.56 -9.17 8.11
C SER A 61 -4.31 -8.12 7.02
N PHE A 62 -3.75 -8.51 5.87
CA PHE A 62 -3.58 -7.60 4.71
C PHE A 62 -4.94 -7.24 4.12
N ALA A 63 -5.81 -8.23 3.91
CA ALA A 63 -7.16 -8.00 3.39
C ALA A 63 -7.97 -7.05 4.28
N ARG A 64 -7.89 -7.23 5.60
CA ARG A 64 -8.55 -6.36 6.58
C ARG A 64 -8.06 -4.91 6.48
N GLN A 65 -6.75 -4.68 6.41
CA GLN A 65 -6.18 -3.34 6.30
C GLN A 65 -6.63 -2.62 5.02
N ILE A 66 -6.66 -3.35 3.90
CA ILE A 66 -7.17 -2.84 2.61
C ILE A 66 -8.65 -2.48 2.74
N PHE A 67 -9.46 -3.37 3.34
CA PHE A 67 -10.88 -3.14 3.52
C PHE A 67 -11.17 -1.89 4.38
N GLU A 68 -10.47 -1.72 5.50
CA GLU A 68 -10.59 -0.53 6.36
C GLU A 68 -10.24 0.76 5.62
N ALA A 69 -9.17 0.77 4.81
CA ALA A 69 -8.83 1.91 3.95
C ALA A 69 -9.91 2.21 2.91
N ILE A 70 -10.47 1.19 2.26
CA ILE A 70 -11.54 1.36 1.27
C ILE A 70 -12.81 1.92 1.92
N LEU A 71 -13.16 1.46 3.14
CA LEU A 71 -14.28 2.01 3.89
C LEU A 71 -14.07 3.50 4.19
N TYR A 72 -12.87 3.88 4.62
CA TYR A 72 -12.54 5.29 4.85
C TYR A 72 -12.66 6.14 3.58
N LEU A 73 -12.26 5.61 2.41
CA LEU A 73 -12.36 6.34 1.14
C LEU A 73 -13.80 6.49 0.62
N LYS A 74 -14.72 5.64 1.08
CA LYS A 74 -16.14 5.70 0.71
C LYS A 74 -16.95 6.68 1.56
N ALA A 75 -16.45 7.03 2.75
CA ALA A 75 -17.08 7.95 3.70
C ALA A 75 -16.87 9.41 3.28
#